data_AF-A0A2E9HXC8-F1
#
_entry.id   AF-A0A2E9HXC8-F1
#
_cell.length_a   1.000
_cell.length_b   1.000
_cell.length_c   1.000
_cell.angle_alpha   90.00
_cell.angle_beta   90.00
_cell.angle_gamma   90.00
#
_symmetry.space_group_name_H-M   'P 1'
#
loop_
_entity.id
_entity.type
_entity.pdbx_description
1 polymer ?
#
loop_
_entity_poly.entity_id
_entity_poly.type
_entity_poly.pdbx_seq_one_letter_code
_entity_poly.pdbx_strand_id
1 'polypeptide(L)'
;MTRKTTALTLSLMMGATMALSHGDVAPQPVNTDALPDVGEEWLIENPYRAMDPEIYQAAIEIGASGYNQNCARCHGLEVISGGLAPDLRFLEAEEYGDEWFMERFRTGYTQNGVTKMPAFGELLGQKAAWAIRTYVEARPDDEQMAELTPELKELRDQLAAWAENPEGADPEGMTAKLTEFAESIETLSGAPFADSAASRAVIVLDGTVDGYRKAAEALTIGLSAAH
;
A
#
# COMPACT_ATOMS: atom_id res chain seq x y z
N MET A 1 52.83 19.11 -29.08
CA MET A 1 51.88 18.09 -29.60
C MET A 1 50.82 17.87 -28.54
N THR A 2 49.84 18.77 -28.52
CA THR A 2 48.89 18.92 -27.41
C THR A 2 47.66 19.57 -28.03
N ARG A 3 46.45 19.11 -27.66
CA ARG A 3 45.11 19.69 -27.91
C ARG A 3 44.12 18.91 -28.80
N LYS A 4 44.50 17.88 -29.55
CA LYS A 4 43.51 17.15 -30.39
C LYS A 4 42.86 15.92 -29.75
N THR A 5 43.50 15.30 -28.75
CA THR A 5 42.98 14.06 -28.13
C THR A 5 42.06 14.29 -26.93
N THR A 6 42.12 15.44 -26.27
CA THR A 6 41.30 15.72 -25.08
C THR A 6 39.87 16.15 -25.40
N ALA A 7 39.60 16.59 -26.64
CA ALA A 7 38.27 17.05 -27.04
C ALA A 7 37.31 15.90 -27.36
N LEU A 8 37.83 14.72 -27.77
CA LEU A 8 37.00 13.61 -28.23
C LEU A 8 36.44 12.75 -27.08
N THR A 9 37.14 12.70 -25.94
CA THR A 9 36.70 11.93 -24.76
C THR A 9 35.61 12.63 -23.96
N LEU A 10 35.52 13.96 -24.01
CA LEU A 10 34.49 14.71 -23.28
C LEU A 10 33.13 14.69 -24.00
N SER A 11 33.12 14.53 -25.33
CA SER A 11 31.88 14.42 -26.11
C SER A 11 31.17 13.08 -25.93
N LEU A 12 31.90 12.00 -25.58
CA LEU A 12 31.32 10.67 -25.42
C LEU A 12 30.67 10.47 -24.04
N MET A 13 31.03 11.27 -23.03
CA MET A 13 30.42 11.19 -21.69
C MET A 13 29.11 11.98 -21.57
N MET A 14 28.83 12.92 -22.48
CA MET A 14 27.59 13.69 -22.45
C MET A 14 26.41 12.98 -23.13
N GLY A 15 26.66 11.92 -23.92
CA GLY A 15 25.62 11.16 -24.62
C GLY A 15 24.99 10.02 -23.79
N ALA A 16 25.61 9.64 -22.67
CA ALA A 16 25.18 8.51 -21.85
C ALA A 16 24.15 8.89 -20.75
N THR A 17 23.84 10.18 -20.59
CA THR A 17 22.89 10.67 -19.57
C THR A 17 21.47 10.88 -20.08
N MET A 18 21.15 10.46 -21.31
CA MET A 18 19.76 10.17 -21.68
C MET A 18 19.35 8.83 -21.07
N ALA A 19 19.46 8.72 -19.75
CA ALA A 19 18.74 7.72 -19.00
C ALA A 19 17.26 7.97 -19.30
N LEU A 20 16.61 6.99 -19.92
CA LEU A 20 15.16 6.87 -20.03
C LEU A 20 14.59 6.76 -18.61
N SER A 21 14.54 7.87 -17.87
CA SER A 21 14.00 7.96 -16.51
C SER A 21 12.48 7.97 -16.50
N HIS A 22 11.85 7.93 -17.67
CA HIS A 22 10.46 7.54 -17.80
C HIS A 22 10.43 6.02 -17.82
N GLY A 23 10.15 5.42 -16.67
CA GLY A 23 9.76 4.01 -16.59
C GLY A 23 8.61 3.74 -17.56
N ASP A 24 8.48 2.49 -18.00
CA ASP A 24 7.40 2.08 -18.88
C ASP A 24 6.06 2.56 -18.33
N VAL A 25 5.33 3.33 -19.15
CA VAL A 25 4.01 3.87 -18.81
C VAL A 25 2.89 2.85 -19.06
N ALA A 26 3.24 1.65 -19.54
CA ALA A 26 2.32 0.52 -19.57
C ALA A 26 1.97 0.05 -18.15
N PRO A 27 0.71 -0.36 -17.90
CA PRO A 27 0.34 -0.99 -16.64
C PRO A 27 1.23 -2.20 -16.32
N GLN A 28 1.67 -2.27 -15.07
CA GLN A 28 2.53 -3.33 -14.58
C GLN A 28 1.69 -4.51 -14.09
N PRO A 29 2.04 -5.75 -14.47
CA PRO A 29 1.29 -6.92 -14.06
C PRO A 29 1.33 -7.11 -12.54
N VAL A 30 0.24 -7.60 -11.98
CA VAL A 30 0.11 -7.90 -10.56
C VAL A 30 0.10 -9.42 -10.37
N ASN A 31 1.04 -9.95 -9.59
CA ASN A 31 1.04 -11.36 -9.23
C ASN A 31 -0.09 -11.63 -8.22
N THR A 32 -1.05 -12.47 -8.60
CA THR A 32 -2.23 -12.81 -7.78
C THR A 32 -2.31 -14.31 -7.46
N ASP A 33 -1.21 -15.05 -7.64
CA ASP A 33 -1.17 -16.51 -7.49
C ASP A 33 -1.51 -16.97 -6.06
N ALA A 34 -1.23 -16.14 -5.06
CA ALA A 34 -1.53 -16.43 -3.66
C ALA A 34 -3.01 -16.17 -3.27
N LEU A 35 -3.81 -15.57 -4.16
CA LEU A 35 -5.22 -15.29 -3.90
C LEU A 35 -6.12 -16.41 -4.42
N PRO A 36 -7.26 -16.69 -3.76
CA PRO A 36 -8.28 -17.60 -4.29
C PRO A 36 -8.77 -17.16 -5.66
N ASP A 37 -9.21 -18.13 -6.46
CA ASP A 37 -9.88 -17.82 -7.72
C ASP A 37 -11.27 -17.24 -7.48
N VAL A 38 -11.62 -16.26 -8.30
CA VAL A 38 -12.87 -15.47 -8.18
C VAL A 38 -13.76 -15.59 -9.42
N GLY A 39 -13.46 -16.57 -10.29
CA GLY A 39 -14.18 -16.80 -11.55
C GLY A 39 -13.85 -15.81 -12.66
N GLU A 40 -14.43 -16.07 -13.84
CA GLU A 40 -14.29 -15.23 -15.04
C GLU A 40 -15.34 -14.11 -15.09
N GLU A 41 -16.51 -14.35 -14.50
CA GLU A 41 -17.56 -13.34 -14.39
C GLU A 41 -17.17 -12.31 -13.34
N TRP A 42 -17.35 -11.03 -13.67
CA TRP A 42 -17.04 -9.95 -12.75
C TRP A 42 -18.05 -9.95 -11.61
N LEU A 43 -17.54 -10.14 -10.39
CA LEU A 43 -18.27 -9.98 -9.15
C LEU A 43 -18.70 -8.51 -9.00
N ILE A 44 -19.73 -8.31 -8.17
CA ILE A 44 -20.30 -6.99 -7.87
C ILE A 44 -19.82 -6.44 -6.52
N GLU A 45 -19.33 -7.30 -5.64
CA GLU A 45 -18.83 -6.94 -4.31
C GLU A 45 -17.44 -7.52 -4.10
N ASN A 46 -16.64 -6.86 -3.25
CA ASN A 46 -15.30 -7.31 -2.92
C ASN A 46 -15.32 -8.67 -2.20
N PRO A 47 -14.81 -9.76 -2.84
CA PRO A 47 -14.88 -11.09 -2.27
C PRO A 47 -13.97 -11.26 -1.05
N TYR A 48 -12.90 -10.46 -0.94
CA TYR A 48 -11.87 -10.67 0.08
C TYR A 48 -12.29 -10.18 1.48
N ARG A 49 -13.26 -9.27 1.61
CA ARG A 49 -13.71 -8.73 2.91
C ARG A 49 -14.19 -9.80 3.90
N ALA A 50 -14.82 -10.84 3.38
CA ALA A 50 -15.44 -11.91 4.16
C ALA A 50 -14.59 -13.20 4.19
N MET A 51 -13.38 -13.16 3.63
CA MET A 51 -12.48 -14.31 3.63
C MET A 51 -11.65 -14.38 4.92
N ASP A 52 -10.94 -15.50 5.08
CA ASP A 52 -10.04 -15.70 6.22
C ASP A 52 -9.03 -14.55 6.34
N PRO A 53 -8.66 -14.15 7.58
CA PRO A 53 -7.75 -13.02 7.80
C PRO A 53 -6.42 -13.10 7.03
N GLU A 54 -5.87 -14.30 6.86
CA GLU A 54 -4.65 -14.53 6.10
C GLU A 54 -4.82 -14.20 4.61
N ILE A 55 -5.99 -14.52 4.03
CA ILE A 55 -6.32 -14.19 2.64
C ILE A 55 -6.60 -12.69 2.50
N TYR A 56 -7.31 -12.10 3.46
CA TYR A 56 -7.54 -10.65 3.49
C TYR A 56 -6.22 -9.88 3.55
N GLN A 57 -5.29 -10.31 4.40
CA GLN A 57 -3.96 -9.73 4.50
C GLN A 57 -3.15 -9.92 3.20
N ALA A 58 -3.17 -11.11 2.60
CA ALA A 58 -2.53 -11.33 1.30
C ALA A 58 -3.11 -10.42 0.20
N ALA A 59 -4.43 -10.19 0.21
CA ALA A 59 -5.09 -9.28 -0.73
C ALA A 59 -4.65 -7.83 -0.52
N ILE A 60 -4.48 -7.39 0.73
CA ILE A 60 -3.92 -6.06 1.06
C ILE A 60 -2.49 -5.92 0.54
N GLU A 61 -1.62 -6.91 0.78
CA GLU A 61 -0.21 -6.85 0.35
C GLU A 61 -0.06 -6.81 -1.17
N ILE A 62 -0.79 -7.70 -1.86
CA ILE A 62 -0.83 -7.73 -3.32
C ILE A 62 -1.45 -6.45 -3.87
N GLY A 63 -2.51 -5.97 -3.24
CA GLY A 63 -3.20 -4.73 -3.56
C GLY A 63 -2.30 -3.50 -3.42
N ALA A 64 -1.53 -3.41 -2.34
CA ALA A 64 -0.58 -2.33 -2.10
C ALA A 64 0.48 -2.29 -3.20
N SER A 65 1.03 -3.45 -3.57
CA SER A 65 1.99 -3.57 -4.67
C SER A 65 1.37 -3.15 -6.01
N GLY A 66 0.17 -3.65 -6.33
CA GLY A 66 -0.54 -3.32 -7.56
C GLY A 66 -0.90 -1.83 -7.65
N TYR A 67 -1.40 -1.26 -6.55
CA TYR A 67 -1.76 0.15 -6.43
C TYR A 67 -0.54 1.06 -6.60
N ASN A 68 0.57 0.77 -5.91
CA ASN A 68 1.77 1.59 -5.97
C ASN A 68 2.38 1.64 -7.37
N GLN A 69 2.27 0.54 -8.12
CA GLN A 69 2.78 0.46 -9.49
C GLN A 69 1.85 1.14 -10.52
N ASN A 70 0.53 1.04 -10.34
CA ASN A 70 -0.43 1.39 -11.39
C ASN A 70 -1.29 2.64 -11.10
N CYS A 71 -1.48 2.99 -9.83
CA CYS A 71 -2.51 3.95 -9.39
C CYS A 71 -1.92 5.16 -8.66
N ALA A 72 -0.90 4.94 -7.81
CA ALA A 72 -0.38 5.95 -6.88
C ALA A 72 0.15 7.22 -7.56
N ARG A 73 0.59 7.14 -8.82
CA ARG A 73 1.01 8.32 -9.59
C ARG A 73 -0.10 9.37 -9.73
N CYS A 74 -1.36 8.94 -9.79
CA CYS A 74 -2.52 9.81 -10.01
C CYS A 74 -3.32 10.03 -8.73
N HIS A 75 -3.54 8.96 -7.96
CA HIS A 75 -4.36 8.97 -6.74
C HIS A 75 -3.53 9.20 -5.47
N GLY A 76 -2.21 9.32 -5.61
CA GLY A 76 -1.27 9.56 -4.51
C GLY A 76 -0.84 8.29 -3.78
N LEU A 77 0.25 8.40 -3.02
CA LEU A 77 0.73 7.31 -2.17
C LEU A 77 -0.25 7.10 -1.02
N GLU A 78 -0.39 5.84 -0.59
CA GLU A 78 -1.34 5.47 0.47
C GLU A 78 -2.78 5.91 0.19
N VAL A 79 -3.10 6.17 -1.08
CA VAL A 79 -4.42 6.58 -1.54
C VAL A 79 -4.79 8.03 -1.20
N ILE A 80 -3.83 8.79 -0.64
CA ILE A 80 -3.98 10.19 -0.28
C ILE A 80 -3.70 11.06 -1.49
N SER A 81 -4.73 11.72 -2.02
CA SER A 81 -4.58 12.49 -3.26
C SER A 81 -3.75 13.77 -3.09
N GLY A 82 -2.82 13.99 -4.03
CA GLY A 82 -2.13 15.27 -4.23
C GLY A 82 -2.89 16.27 -5.12
N GLY A 83 -4.15 16.01 -5.46
CA GLY A 83 -5.02 16.89 -6.25
C GLY A 83 -5.11 16.58 -7.75
N LEU A 84 -4.44 15.52 -8.25
CA LEU A 84 -4.51 15.12 -9.66
C LEU A 84 -5.74 14.26 -9.98
N ALA A 85 -6.04 13.29 -9.12
CA ALA A 85 -7.23 12.45 -9.17
C ALA A 85 -7.88 12.38 -7.78
N PRO A 86 -9.11 11.88 -7.60
CA PRO A 86 -9.74 11.83 -6.28
C PRO A 86 -8.97 10.97 -5.26
N ASP A 87 -9.05 11.35 -3.98
CA ASP A 87 -8.66 10.51 -2.85
C ASP A 87 -9.65 9.34 -2.76
N LEU A 88 -9.16 8.09 -2.83
CA LEU A 88 -10.03 6.91 -2.88
C LEU A 88 -10.35 6.36 -1.49
N ARG A 89 -9.78 6.90 -0.41
CA ARG A 89 -10.05 6.42 0.96
C ARG A 89 -11.50 6.65 1.37
N PHE A 90 -12.14 7.67 0.79
CA PHE A 90 -13.55 7.99 1.02
C PHE A 90 -14.52 7.18 0.14
N LEU A 91 -14.02 6.24 -0.67
CA LEU A 91 -14.88 5.36 -1.45
C LEU A 91 -15.36 4.20 -0.58
N GLU A 92 -16.62 4.31 -0.14
CA GLU A 92 -17.28 3.43 0.84
C GLU A 92 -17.06 1.94 0.54
N ALA A 93 -16.75 1.14 1.56
CA ALA A 93 -16.50 -0.30 1.46
C ALA A 93 -17.81 -1.11 1.41
N GLU A 94 -18.66 -0.79 0.44
CA GLU A 94 -19.96 -1.43 0.19
C GLU A 94 -20.21 -1.63 -1.31
N GLU A 95 -21.31 -2.31 -1.66
CA GLU A 95 -21.68 -2.65 -3.05
C GLU A 95 -21.64 -1.43 -3.99
N TYR A 96 -22.15 -0.27 -3.55
CA TYR A 96 -22.15 0.94 -4.38
C TYR A 96 -20.74 1.46 -4.65
N GLY A 97 -19.86 1.46 -3.63
CA GLY A 97 -18.46 1.83 -3.80
C GLY A 97 -17.69 0.83 -4.66
N ASP A 98 -18.05 -0.44 -4.58
CA ASP A 98 -17.48 -1.51 -5.41
C ASP A 98 -17.86 -1.40 -6.88
N GLU A 99 -19.14 -1.15 -7.16
CA GLU A 99 -19.62 -0.92 -8.52
C GLU A 99 -18.85 0.26 -9.14
N TRP A 100 -18.72 1.36 -8.39
CA TRP A 100 -18.00 2.55 -8.86
C TRP A 100 -16.51 2.27 -9.11
N PHE A 101 -15.84 1.59 -8.17
CA PHE A 101 -14.43 1.20 -8.34
C PHE A 101 -14.26 0.28 -9.55
N MET A 102 -15.09 -0.76 -9.67
CA MET A 102 -14.97 -1.77 -10.71
C MET A 102 -15.28 -1.20 -12.09
N GLU A 103 -16.27 -0.32 -12.23
CA GLU A 103 -16.54 0.37 -13.50
C GLU A 103 -15.29 1.15 -13.95
N ARG A 104 -14.72 1.96 -13.04
CA ARG A 104 -13.54 2.79 -13.34
C ARG A 104 -12.30 1.96 -13.60
N PHE A 105 -12.07 0.90 -12.83
CA PHE A 105 -10.95 -0.01 -13.06
C PHE A 105 -11.05 -0.68 -14.42
N ARG A 106 -12.22 -1.20 -14.77
CA ARG A 106 -12.42 -1.98 -16.00
C ARG A 106 -12.37 -1.11 -17.24
N THR A 107 -13.00 0.06 -17.20
CA THR A 107 -13.26 0.88 -18.40
C THR A 107 -12.48 2.18 -18.44
N GLY A 108 -11.79 2.53 -17.35
CA GLY A 108 -11.06 3.79 -17.21
C GLY A 108 -11.99 4.99 -17.09
N TYR A 109 -11.47 6.16 -17.40
CA TYR A 109 -12.23 7.41 -17.44
C TYR A 109 -11.71 8.31 -18.54
N THR A 110 -12.59 8.72 -19.45
CA THR A 110 -12.28 9.66 -20.54
C THR A 110 -13.22 10.85 -20.46
N GLN A 111 -12.66 12.06 -20.53
CA GLN A 111 -13.41 13.31 -20.50
C GLN A 111 -12.94 14.21 -21.63
N ASN A 112 -13.87 14.72 -22.43
CA ASN A 112 -13.59 15.60 -23.57
C ASN A 112 -12.57 14.99 -24.56
N GLY A 113 -12.65 13.68 -24.80
CA GLY A 113 -11.72 12.95 -25.68
C GLY A 113 -10.32 12.71 -25.10
N VAL A 114 -10.07 13.09 -23.83
CA VAL A 114 -8.79 12.86 -23.14
C VAL A 114 -8.97 11.77 -22.09
N THR A 115 -8.20 10.70 -22.20
CA THR A 115 -8.14 9.65 -21.17
C THR A 115 -7.49 10.21 -19.90
N LYS A 116 -8.23 10.16 -18.81
CA LYS A 116 -7.84 10.61 -17.46
C LYS A 116 -7.42 9.44 -16.58
N MET A 117 -8.05 8.29 -16.77
CA MET A 117 -7.72 7.03 -16.11
C MET A 117 -7.68 5.93 -17.17
N PRO A 118 -6.59 5.13 -17.27
CA PRO A 118 -6.53 3.99 -18.17
C PRO A 118 -7.55 2.91 -17.82
N ALA A 119 -7.93 2.10 -18.80
CA ALA A 119 -8.70 0.88 -18.57
C ALA A 119 -7.76 -0.26 -18.21
N PHE A 120 -8.00 -0.94 -17.09
CA PHE A 120 -7.14 -2.01 -16.56
C PHE A 120 -7.78 -3.41 -16.65
N GLY A 121 -9.08 -3.50 -16.96
CA GLY A 121 -9.86 -4.74 -16.86
C GLY A 121 -9.22 -5.93 -17.59
N GLU A 122 -8.92 -5.78 -18.88
CA GLU A 122 -8.29 -6.84 -19.68
C GLU A 122 -6.79 -7.01 -19.37
N LEU A 123 -6.14 -5.98 -18.83
CA LEU A 123 -4.69 -5.95 -18.63
C LEU A 123 -4.26 -6.63 -17.33
N LEU A 124 -5.00 -6.38 -16.25
CA LEU A 124 -4.66 -6.85 -14.90
C LEU A 124 -5.62 -7.94 -14.41
N GLY A 125 -6.85 -7.97 -14.92
CA GLY A 125 -7.86 -8.94 -14.53
C GLY A 125 -8.49 -8.69 -13.16
N GLN A 126 -9.49 -9.51 -12.85
CA GLN A 126 -10.37 -9.32 -11.71
C GLN A 126 -9.69 -9.56 -10.34
N LYS A 127 -8.81 -10.56 -10.22
CA LYS A 127 -8.09 -10.83 -8.96
C LYS A 127 -7.27 -9.63 -8.51
N ALA A 128 -6.60 -8.97 -9.46
CA ALA A 128 -5.81 -7.76 -9.20
C ALA A 128 -6.71 -6.57 -8.85
N ALA A 129 -7.82 -6.42 -9.56
CA ALA A 129 -8.81 -5.38 -9.28
C ALA A 129 -9.30 -5.44 -7.82
N TRP A 130 -9.72 -6.62 -7.36
CA TRP A 130 -10.21 -6.80 -6.00
C TRP A 130 -9.11 -6.68 -4.96
N ALA A 131 -7.89 -7.14 -5.22
CA ALA A 131 -6.78 -6.96 -4.28
C ALA A 131 -6.47 -5.47 -4.07
N ILE A 132 -6.39 -4.70 -5.17
CA ILE A 132 -6.19 -3.24 -5.11
C ILE A 132 -7.35 -2.58 -4.36
N ARG A 133 -8.59 -3.01 -4.60
CA ARG A 133 -9.78 -2.50 -3.91
C ARG A 133 -9.71 -2.77 -2.41
N THR A 134 -9.35 -3.97 -1.97
CA THR A 134 -9.14 -4.31 -0.55
C THR A 134 -8.08 -3.42 0.10
N TYR A 135 -6.97 -3.16 -0.59
CA TYR A 135 -5.94 -2.24 -0.09
C TYR A 135 -6.47 -0.80 0.08
N VAL A 136 -7.25 -0.32 -0.89
CA VAL A 136 -7.87 1.01 -0.85
C VAL A 136 -8.86 1.15 0.30
N GLU A 137 -9.69 0.13 0.52
CA GLU A 137 -10.68 0.10 1.61
C GLU A 137 -10.01 0.09 2.99
N ALA A 138 -8.92 -0.67 3.14
CA ALA A 138 -8.23 -0.82 4.41
C ALA A 138 -7.36 0.38 4.81
N ARG A 139 -7.50 1.56 4.16
CA ARG A 139 -6.70 2.74 4.51
C ARG A 139 -7.18 3.37 5.83
N PRO A 140 -6.28 3.58 6.80
CA PRO A 140 -6.65 4.17 8.08
C PRO A 140 -7.04 5.64 7.91
N ASP A 141 -7.82 6.14 8.88
CA ASP A 141 -8.00 7.58 9.11
C ASP A 141 -6.66 8.22 9.49
N ASP A 142 -6.20 9.18 8.69
CA ASP A 142 -4.92 9.87 8.88
C ASP A 142 -4.94 10.85 10.07
N GLU A 143 -6.08 11.45 10.37
CA GLU A 143 -6.23 12.33 11.53
C GLU A 143 -6.10 11.49 12.82
N GLN A 144 -6.82 10.37 12.89
CA GLN A 144 -6.71 9.46 14.02
C GLN A 144 -5.29 8.88 14.16
N MET A 145 -4.66 8.50 13.05
CA MET A 145 -3.27 8.03 13.07
C MET A 145 -2.29 9.10 13.58
N ALA A 146 -2.49 10.37 13.22
CA ALA A 146 -1.67 11.47 13.72
C ALA A 146 -1.81 11.65 15.25
N GLU A 147 -3.02 11.47 15.79
CA GLU A 147 -3.28 11.52 17.23
C GLU A 147 -2.60 10.37 17.98
N LEU A 148 -2.64 9.14 17.44
CA LEU A 148 -2.06 7.95 18.06
C LEU A 148 -0.55 7.82 17.85
N THR A 149 0.03 8.60 16.94
CA THR A 149 1.45 8.52 16.57
C THR A 149 2.42 8.65 17.76
N PRO A 150 2.25 9.56 18.74
CA PRO A 150 3.16 9.66 19.88
C PRO A 150 3.24 8.35 20.68
N GLU A 151 2.09 7.74 20.97
CA GLU A 151 2.01 6.49 21.76
C GLU A 151 2.59 5.31 20.97
N LEU A 152 2.28 5.21 19.67
CA LEU A 152 2.85 4.18 18.80
C LEU A 152 4.37 4.32 18.64
N LYS A 153 4.93 5.54 18.71
CA LYS A 153 6.39 5.77 18.73
C LYS A 153 7.03 5.25 20.03
N GLU A 154 6.36 5.37 21.17
CA GLU A 154 6.86 4.79 22.43
C GLU A 154 6.91 3.26 22.36
N LEU A 155 5.87 2.62 21.80
CA LEU A 155 5.86 1.16 21.60
C LEU A 155 6.95 0.71 20.62
N ARG A 156 7.16 1.46 19.53
CA ARG A 156 8.26 1.24 18.58
C ARG A 156 9.61 1.29 19.28
N ASP A 157 9.85 2.31 20.10
CA ASP A 157 11.14 2.50 20.78
C ASP A 157 11.39 1.39 21.81
N GLN A 158 10.32 0.91 22.48
CA GLN A 158 10.40 -0.26 23.35
C GLN A 158 10.76 -1.54 22.58
N LEU A 159 10.11 -1.80 21.44
CA LEU A 159 10.42 -2.93 20.56
C LEU A 159 11.87 -2.86 20.05
N ALA A 160 12.34 -1.67 19.66
CA ALA A 160 13.72 -1.47 19.23
C ALA A 160 14.72 -1.79 20.36
N ALA A 161 14.42 -1.35 21.60
CA ALA A 161 15.24 -1.67 22.76
C ALA A 161 15.28 -3.19 23.03
N TRP A 162 14.16 -3.90 22.92
CA TRP A 162 14.12 -5.35 23.08
C TRP A 162 14.84 -6.11 21.95
N ALA A 163 14.90 -5.54 20.75
CA ALA A 163 15.71 -6.09 19.66
C ALA A 163 17.23 -5.98 19.92
N GLU A 164 17.66 -5.08 20.80
CA GLU A 164 19.06 -4.98 21.25
C GLU A 164 19.32 -5.81 22.52
N ASN A 165 18.39 -5.77 23.48
CA ASN A 165 18.43 -6.55 24.71
C ASN A 165 17.03 -7.05 25.11
N PRO A 166 16.73 -8.35 24.93
CA PRO A 166 15.40 -8.90 25.22
C PRO A 166 15.16 -9.19 26.71
N GLU A 167 16.09 -8.85 27.60
CA GLU A 167 15.91 -9.08 29.04
C GLU A 167 14.69 -8.30 29.56
N GLY A 168 13.74 -9.02 30.16
CA GLY A 168 12.49 -8.45 30.67
C GLY A 168 11.48 -8.08 29.59
N ALA A 169 11.66 -8.56 28.34
CA ALA A 169 10.66 -8.37 27.29
C ALA A 169 9.34 -9.08 27.62
N ASP A 170 8.23 -8.42 27.28
CA ASP A 170 6.87 -8.92 27.42
C ASP A 170 6.19 -8.93 26.05
N PRO A 171 6.46 -9.95 25.22
CA PRO A 171 5.89 -10.02 23.87
C PRO A 171 4.37 -10.14 23.89
N GLU A 172 3.80 -10.89 24.84
CA GLU A 172 2.35 -11.08 24.93
C GLU A 172 1.64 -9.76 25.28
N GLY A 173 2.16 -9.03 26.27
CA GLY A 173 1.62 -7.71 26.63
C GLY A 173 1.79 -6.66 25.53
N MET A 174 2.89 -6.73 24.76
CA MET A 174 3.09 -5.85 23.61
C MET A 174 2.13 -6.18 22.46
N THR A 175 1.95 -7.46 22.14
CA THR A 175 0.95 -7.90 21.15
C THR A 175 -0.44 -7.42 21.54
N ALA A 176 -0.86 -7.61 22.79
CA ALA A 176 -2.17 -7.17 23.26
C ALA A 176 -2.38 -5.65 23.09
N LYS A 177 -1.38 -4.82 23.44
CA LYS A 177 -1.44 -3.37 23.25
C LYS A 177 -1.53 -2.97 21.78
N LEU A 178 -0.67 -3.54 20.92
CA LEU A 178 -0.69 -3.22 19.50
C LEU A 178 -1.99 -3.66 18.84
N THR A 179 -2.57 -4.79 19.26
CA THR A 179 -3.90 -5.22 18.82
C THR A 179 -4.99 -4.24 19.25
N GLU A 180 -4.97 -3.76 20.50
CA GLU A 180 -5.91 -2.73 20.97
C GLU A 180 -5.84 -1.46 20.13
N PHE A 181 -4.64 -0.96 19.82
CA PHE A 181 -4.48 0.16 18.88
C PHE A 181 -5.03 -0.18 17.49
N ALA A 182 -4.65 -1.33 16.93
CA ALA A 182 -5.07 -1.76 15.60
C ALA A 182 -6.59 -1.84 15.45
N GLU A 183 -7.30 -2.36 16.47
CA GLU A 183 -8.76 -2.47 16.49
C GLU A 183 -9.45 -1.11 16.71
N SER A 184 -8.78 -0.15 17.35
CA SER A 184 -9.34 1.18 17.56
C SER A 184 -9.24 2.09 16.34
N ILE A 185 -8.38 1.76 15.37
CA ILE A 185 -8.11 2.59 14.19
C ILE A 185 -9.20 2.34 13.13
N GLU A 186 -9.94 3.39 12.82
CA GLU A 186 -11.00 3.37 11.82
C GLU A 186 -10.44 3.51 10.40
N THR A 187 -11.21 3.04 9.41
CA THR A 187 -10.95 3.31 8.00
C THR A 187 -11.89 4.40 7.51
N LEU A 188 -11.40 5.28 6.63
CA LEU A 188 -12.24 6.31 6.02
C LEU A 188 -13.30 5.74 5.06
N SER A 189 -13.13 4.49 4.63
CA SER A 189 -14.06 3.79 3.75
C SER A 189 -15.20 3.10 4.51
N GLY A 190 -15.10 2.99 5.84
CA GLY A 190 -16.03 2.17 6.65
C GLY A 190 -15.75 0.67 6.59
N ALA A 191 -14.65 0.23 5.98
CA ALA A 191 -14.17 -1.15 6.08
C ALA A 191 -13.86 -1.51 7.55
N PRO A 192 -14.09 -2.77 7.96
CA PRO A 192 -14.00 -3.19 9.35
C PRO A 192 -12.59 -3.21 9.93
N PHE A 193 -11.56 -3.24 9.08
CA PHE A 193 -10.16 -3.37 9.52
C PHE A 193 -9.26 -2.41 8.77
N ALA A 194 -8.52 -1.61 9.52
CA ALA A 194 -7.46 -0.76 9.00
C ALA A 194 -6.13 -1.52 8.89
N ASP A 195 -5.49 -1.45 7.73
CA ASP A 195 -4.09 -1.84 7.55
C ASP A 195 -3.18 -0.68 8.01
N SER A 196 -3.04 -0.59 9.33
CA SER A 196 -2.31 0.44 10.06
C SER A 196 -0.89 -0.01 10.43
N ALA A 197 -0.08 0.94 10.90
CA ALA A 197 1.25 0.62 11.41
C ALA A 197 1.19 -0.40 12.58
N ALA A 198 0.16 -0.32 13.42
CA ALA A 198 -0.04 -1.21 14.55
C ALA A 198 -0.42 -2.63 14.11
N SER A 199 -1.37 -2.79 13.18
CA SER A 199 -1.77 -4.12 12.70
C SER A 199 -0.62 -4.84 11.98
N ARG A 200 0.16 -4.12 11.17
CA ARG A 200 1.38 -4.67 10.55
C ARG A 200 2.42 -5.12 11.58
N ALA A 201 2.59 -4.37 12.67
CA ALA A 201 3.53 -4.72 13.72
C ALA A 201 3.10 -6.00 14.47
N VAL A 202 1.79 -6.18 14.73
CA VAL A 202 1.24 -7.40 15.32
C VAL A 202 1.56 -8.63 14.47
N ILE A 203 1.38 -8.54 13.15
CA ILE A 203 1.59 -9.66 12.22
C ILE A 203 3.01 -10.24 12.30
N VAL A 204 4.01 -9.39 12.51
CA VAL A 204 5.43 -9.79 12.49
C VAL A 204 6.03 -9.99 13.89
N LEU A 205 5.29 -9.69 14.95
CA LEU A 205 5.75 -9.82 16.33
C LEU A 205 5.60 -11.27 16.83
N ASP A 206 6.72 -12.00 16.85
CA ASP A 206 6.77 -13.42 17.26
C ASP A 206 7.49 -13.66 18.62
N GLY A 207 7.86 -12.57 19.31
CA GLY A 207 8.59 -12.61 20.59
C GLY A 207 10.08 -12.93 20.47
N THR A 208 10.62 -13.03 19.26
CA THR A 208 12.06 -13.14 19.03
C THR A 208 12.69 -11.77 18.86
N VAL A 209 14.02 -11.69 19.01
CA VAL A 209 14.81 -10.48 18.70
C VAL A 209 14.59 -9.99 17.26
N ASP A 210 14.38 -10.92 16.33
CA ASP A 210 14.09 -10.57 14.93
C ASP A 210 12.66 -10.04 14.76
N GLY A 211 11.68 -10.66 15.43
CA GLY A 211 10.30 -10.17 15.47
C GLY A 211 10.19 -8.78 16.07
N TYR A 212 10.90 -8.49 17.16
CA TYR A 212 10.95 -7.14 17.74
C TYR A 212 11.50 -6.10 16.76
N ARG A 213 12.59 -6.44 16.05
CA ARG A 213 13.17 -5.56 15.03
C ARG A 213 12.17 -5.28 13.91
N LYS A 214 11.55 -6.33 13.36
CA LYS A 214 10.55 -6.20 12.28
C LYS A 214 9.33 -5.40 12.72
N ALA A 215 8.83 -5.61 13.94
CA ALA A 215 7.69 -4.86 14.46
C ALA A 215 8.06 -3.37 14.65
N ALA A 216 9.25 -3.06 15.17
CA ALA A 216 9.75 -1.68 15.25
C ALA A 216 9.92 -1.05 13.86
N GLU A 217 10.40 -1.79 12.87
CA GLU A 217 10.51 -1.33 11.48
C GLU A 217 9.13 -1.06 10.86
N ALA A 218 8.15 -1.95 11.07
CA ALA A 218 6.78 -1.76 10.61
C ALA A 218 6.16 -0.47 11.15
N LEU A 219 6.32 -0.21 12.46
CA LEU A 219 5.91 1.04 13.09
C LEU A 219 6.69 2.23 12.54
N THR A 220 8.00 2.09 12.33
CA THR A 220 8.83 3.17 11.77
C THR A 220 8.34 3.61 10.39
N ILE A 221 8.11 2.64 9.50
CA ILE A 221 7.65 2.90 8.13
C ILE A 221 6.25 3.51 8.17
N GLY A 222 5.30 2.88 8.87
CA GLY A 222 3.91 3.34 8.90
C GLY A 222 3.72 4.71 9.55
N LEU A 223 4.50 5.04 10.58
CA LEU A 223 4.42 6.34 11.26
C LEU A 223 5.18 7.45 10.54
N SER A 224 6.04 7.12 9.57
CA SER A 224 6.77 8.12 8.78
C SER A 224 5.90 8.77 7.70
N ALA A 225 4.77 8.16 7.35
CA ALA A 225 3.84 8.64 6.33
C ALA A 225 2.75 9.59 6.89
N ALA A 226 2.58 9.66 8.22
CA ALA A 226 1.56 10.47 8.89
C ALA A 226 1.98 11.96 9.12
N HIS A 227 2.91 12.50 8.32
CA HIS A 227 3.55 13.80 8.55
C HIS A 227 3.65 14.67 7.29
#